data_AF-A0A535LS15-F1
#
_entry.id   AF-A0A535LS15-F1
#
_cell.length_a   1.000
_cell.length_b   1.000
_cell.length_c   1.000
_cell.angle_alpha   90.00
_cell.angle_beta   90.00
_cell.angle_gamma   90.00
#
_symmetry.space_group_name_H-M   'P 1'
#
loop_
_entity.id
_entity.type
_entity.pdbx_description
1 polymer ?
#
loop_
_entity_poly.entity_id
_entity_poly.type
_entity_poly.pdbx_seq_one_letter_code
_entity_poly.pdbx_strand_id
1 'polypeptide(L)'
;MTADQFFWVLSRVAGLGSYVALAIALVTGIALRTAVLDWLGSNRTLRSLHEYTTVLWIPLAGLHLIALVLDGTSRIAVIDLVIPFRSSYGTLAIGLGTLAVDILIIVTATAWLKRRMPGALWKWLHRLAYIAFGFVFVHAILSGTDFSDPIVSAITWSAAAMLLVLGLARAVWGRLPA
;
A
#
# COMPACT_ATOMS: atom_id res chain seq x y z
N MET A 1 -5.42 -16.40 -24.67
CA MET A 1 -5.74 -15.78 -23.37
C MET A 1 -7.18 -15.30 -23.44
N THR A 2 -8.05 -15.80 -22.57
CA THR A 2 -9.45 -15.33 -22.46
C THR A 2 -9.49 -13.95 -21.78
N ALA A 3 -10.64 -13.27 -21.83
CA ALA A 3 -10.84 -12.00 -21.12
C ALA A 3 -10.63 -12.15 -19.60
N ASP A 4 -11.21 -13.20 -19.00
CA ASP A 4 -11.03 -13.47 -17.57
C ASP A 4 -9.57 -13.74 -17.22
N GLN A 5 -8.84 -14.53 -18.03
CA GLN A 5 -7.40 -14.75 -17.82
C GLN A 5 -6.60 -13.45 -17.91
N PHE A 6 -6.96 -12.56 -18.84
CA PHE A 6 -6.31 -11.25 -18.96
C PHE A 6 -6.54 -10.40 -17.72
N PHE A 7 -7.79 -10.25 -17.27
CA PHE A 7 -8.11 -9.46 -16.08
C PHE A 7 -7.52 -10.08 -14.81
N TRP A 8 -7.49 -11.41 -14.71
CA TRP A 8 -6.83 -12.11 -13.63
C TRP A 8 -5.33 -11.76 -13.57
N VAL A 9 -4.58 -11.86 -14.68
CA VAL A 9 -3.16 -11.46 -14.71
C VAL A 9 -2.98 -9.97 -14.42
N LEU A 10 -3.81 -9.11 -15.04
CA LEU A 10 -3.75 -7.66 -14.86
C LEU A 10 -3.96 -7.28 -13.40
N SER A 11 -4.94 -7.89 -12.72
CA SER A 11 -5.22 -7.62 -11.32
C SER A 11 -4.02 -7.96 -10.43
N ARG A 12 -3.33 -9.08 -10.69
CA ARG A 12 -2.15 -9.51 -9.91
C ARG A 12 -0.96 -8.59 -10.12
N VAL A 13 -0.61 -8.30 -11.37
CA VAL A 13 0.52 -7.41 -11.70
C VAL A 13 0.28 -6.00 -11.15
N ALA A 14 -0.94 -5.47 -11.31
CA ALA A 14 -1.29 -4.15 -10.80
C ALA A 14 -1.31 -4.12 -9.26
N GLY A 15 -1.82 -5.17 -8.61
CA GLY A 15 -1.84 -5.29 -7.15
C GLY A 15 -0.44 -5.36 -6.54
N LEU A 16 0.43 -6.21 -7.08
CA LEU A 16 1.84 -6.30 -6.66
C LEU A 16 2.61 -5.02 -6.96
N GLY A 17 2.38 -4.39 -8.12
CA GLY A 17 2.96 -3.10 -8.45
C GLY A 17 2.55 -2.01 -7.45
N SER A 18 1.27 -1.97 -7.07
CA SER A 18 0.75 -1.03 -6.07
C SER A 18 1.38 -1.28 -4.69
N TYR A 19 1.51 -2.54 -4.28
CA TYR A 19 2.21 -2.93 -3.05
C TYR A 19 3.63 -2.37 -3.02
N VAL A 20 4.40 -2.59 -4.09
CA VAL A 20 5.80 -2.13 -4.18
C VAL A 20 5.87 -0.60 -4.18
N ALA A 21 4.99 0.08 -4.91
CA ALA A 21 4.93 1.55 -4.91
C ALA A 21 4.66 2.09 -3.50
N LEU A 22 3.68 1.53 -2.78
CA LEU A 22 3.37 1.92 -1.40
C LEU A 22 4.54 1.62 -0.44
N ALA A 23 5.20 0.47 -0.60
CA ALA A 23 6.37 0.13 0.21
C ALA A 23 7.49 1.15 0.02
N ILE A 24 7.84 1.48 -1.23
CA ILE A 24 8.86 2.50 -1.54
C ILE A 24 8.44 3.86 -0.98
N ALA A 25 7.17 4.25 -1.12
CA ALA A 25 6.66 5.50 -0.57
C ALA A 25 6.86 5.57 0.96
N LEU A 26 6.55 4.50 1.69
CA LEU A 26 6.72 4.47 3.15
C LEU A 26 8.19 4.46 3.56
N VAL A 27 9.03 3.67 2.90
CA VAL A 27 10.47 3.59 3.20
C VAL A 27 11.14 4.95 2.97
N THR A 28 10.88 5.59 1.83
CA THR A 28 11.40 6.93 1.53
C THR A 28 10.84 7.99 2.47
N GLY A 29 9.58 7.88 2.88
CA GLY A 29 8.96 8.75 3.88
C GLY A 29 9.63 8.66 5.26
N ILE A 30 9.98 7.45 5.69
CA ILE A 30 10.77 7.21 6.91
C ILE A 30 12.18 7.78 6.75
N ALA A 31 12.85 7.47 5.63
CA ALA A 31 14.23 7.85 5.36
C ALA A 31 14.43 9.38 5.42
N LEU A 32 13.49 10.16 4.90
CA LEU A 32 13.50 11.64 5.01
C LEU A 32 13.49 12.17 6.44
N ARG A 33 13.25 11.32 7.44
CA ARG A 33 13.09 11.69 8.84
C ARG A 33 14.06 10.94 9.76
N THR A 34 14.89 10.00 9.29
CA THR A 34 15.85 9.20 10.08
C THR A 34 17.24 9.24 9.45
N ALA A 35 18.31 9.29 10.26
CA ALA A 35 19.66 9.30 9.70
C ALA A 35 20.18 7.90 9.31
N VAL A 36 19.62 6.82 9.91
CA VAL A 36 19.96 5.41 9.62
C VAL A 36 19.83 5.03 8.13
N LEU A 37 19.04 5.79 7.37
CA LEU A 37 18.78 5.55 5.95
C LEU A 37 19.40 6.62 5.03
N ASP A 38 20.30 7.46 5.53
CA ASP A 38 20.94 8.53 4.72
C ASP A 38 21.76 7.95 3.55
N TRP A 39 22.22 6.71 3.66
CA TRP A 39 22.91 5.98 2.60
C TRP A 39 22.01 5.65 1.39
N LEU A 40 20.67 5.67 1.54
CA LEU A 40 19.73 5.43 0.43
C LEU A 40 19.75 6.55 -0.62
N GLY A 41 20.24 7.74 -0.25
CA GLY A 41 20.44 8.84 -1.18
C GLY A 41 20.06 10.19 -0.59
N SER A 42 20.22 11.23 -1.42
CA SER A 42 19.96 12.60 -0.99
C SER A 42 18.49 12.82 -0.59
N ASN A 43 18.27 13.74 0.35
CA ASN A 43 16.92 14.20 0.72
C ASN A 43 16.07 14.67 -0.47
N ARG A 44 16.71 15.15 -1.55
CA ARG A 44 16.00 15.53 -2.78
C ARG A 44 15.53 14.30 -3.54
N THR A 45 16.40 13.31 -3.72
CA THR A 45 16.09 12.04 -4.41
C THR A 45 15.00 11.28 -3.67
N LEU A 46 15.14 11.11 -2.35
CA LEU A 46 14.16 10.41 -1.52
C LEU A 46 12.79 11.07 -1.57
N ARG A 47 12.73 12.41 -1.57
CA ARG A 47 11.48 13.15 -1.70
C ARG A 47 10.85 13.01 -3.06
N SER A 48 11.64 13.10 -4.12
CA SER A 48 11.15 12.87 -5.49
C SER A 48 10.59 11.47 -5.65
N LEU A 49 11.26 10.45 -5.07
CA LEU A 49 10.83 9.06 -5.14
C LEU A 49 9.56 8.83 -4.32
N HIS A 50 9.47 9.40 -3.11
CA HIS A 50 8.25 9.41 -2.29
C HIS A 50 7.07 10.01 -3.06
N GLU A 51 7.23 11.23 -3.60
CA GLU A 51 6.17 11.91 -4.33
C GLU A 51 5.73 11.12 -5.57
N TYR A 52 6.68 10.61 -6.36
CA TYR A 52 6.38 9.78 -7.53
C TYR A 52 5.60 8.51 -7.15
N THR A 53 6.07 7.77 -6.15
CA THR A 53 5.43 6.52 -5.74
C THR A 53 4.07 6.72 -5.05
N THR A 54 3.88 7.84 -4.34
CA THR A 54 2.57 8.22 -3.79
C THR A 54 1.54 8.59 -4.87
N VAL A 55 1.96 8.93 -6.08
CA VAL A 55 1.06 9.11 -7.23
C VAL A 55 0.89 7.80 -7.98
N LEU A 56 1.96 7.01 -8.14
CA LEU A 56 1.98 5.77 -8.91
C LEU A 56 1.07 4.67 -8.34
N TRP A 57 0.89 4.58 -7.01
CA TRP A 57 0.00 3.56 -6.44
C TRP A 57 -1.46 3.74 -6.88
N ILE A 58 -1.90 4.98 -7.17
CA ILE A 58 -3.31 5.28 -7.50
C ILE A 58 -3.75 4.56 -8.77
N PRO A 59 -3.09 4.74 -9.95
CA PRO A 59 -3.47 4.01 -11.15
C PRO A 59 -3.25 2.49 -11.01
N LEU A 60 -2.24 2.05 -10.25
CA LEU A 60 -1.99 0.61 -10.04
C LEU A 60 -3.09 -0.04 -9.20
N ALA A 61 -3.49 0.59 -8.09
CA ALA A 61 -4.65 0.16 -7.32
C ALA A 61 -5.93 0.24 -8.16
N GLY A 62 -6.13 1.33 -8.92
CA GLY A 62 -7.28 1.46 -9.82
C GLY A 62 -7.37 0.32 -10.83
N LEU A 63 -6.27 -0.01 -11.51
CA LEU A 63 -6.21 -1.15 -12.44
C LEU A 63 -6.46 -2.48 -11.73
N HIS A 64 -5.92 -2.67 -10.53
CA HIS A 64 -6.18 -3.86 -9.73
C HIS A 64 -7.69 -4.02 -9.44
N LEU A 65 -8.35 -2.98 -8.91
CA LEU A 65 -9.78 -3.04 -8.54
C LEU A 65 -10.68 -3.18 -9.77
N ILE A 66 -10.39 -2.45 -10.86
CA ILE A 66 -11.16 -2.52 -12.11
C ILE A 66 -11.03 -3.93 -12.71
N ALA A 67 -9.82 -4.49 -12.76
CA ALA A 67 -9.61 -5.83 -13.28
C ALA A 67 -10.33 -6.89 -12.43
N LEU A 68 -10.35 -6.74 -11.10
CA LEU A 68 -11.11 -7.63 -10.22
C LEU A 68 -12.61 -7.60 -10.52
N VAL A 69 -13.21 -6.42 -10.74
CA VAL A 69 -14.64 -6.32 -11.08
C VAL A 69 -14.95 -6.89 -12.47
N LEU A 70 -14.02 -6.77 -13.41
CA LEU A 70 -14.21 -7.25 -14.79
C LEU A 70 -13.92 -8.75 -14.96
N ASP A 71 -13.16 -9.36 -14.06
CA ASP A 71 -12.92 -10.79 -14.02
C ASP A 71 -14.16 -11.53 -13.49
N GLY A 72 -14.88 -12.23 -14.38
CA GLY A 72 -16.10 -12.96 -14.01
C GLY A 72 -15.87 -14.09 -13.00
N THR A 73 -14.61 -14.50 -12.80
CA THR A 73 -14.24 -15.56 -11.86
C THR A 73 -13.99 -15.05 -10.44
N SER A 74 -13.76 -13.74 -10.26
CA SER A 74 -13.38 -13.13 -8.98
C SER A 74 -14.54 -13.08 -7.97
N ARG A 75 -15.79 -13.05 -8.47
CA ARG A 75 -17.02 -12.87 -7.68
C ARG A 75 -17.04 -11.59 -6.85
N ILE A 76 -16.32 -10.55 -7.27
CA ILE A 76 -16.26 -9.25 -6.59
C ILE A 76 -17.26 -8.29 -7.21
N ALA A 77 -18.17 -7.75 -6.41
CA ALA A 77 -19.09 -6.70 -6.83
C ALA A 77 -18.48 -5.31 -6.59
N VAL A 78 -18.94 -4.31 -7.35
CA VAL A 78 -18.49 -2.91 -7.19
C VAL A 78 -18.68 -2.40 -5.75
N ILE A 79 -19.74 -2.84 -5.06
CA ILE A 79 -20.02 -2.44 -3.69
C ILE A 79 -18.99 -3.00 -2.68
N ASP A 80 -18.35 -4.12 -2.99
CA ASP A 80 -17.32 -4.72 -2.13
C ASP A 80 -16.03 -3.87 -2.14
N LEU A 81 -15.87 -2.98 -3.12
CA LEU A 81 -14.75 -2.03 -3.19
C LEU A 81 -14.85 -0.88 -2.17
N VAL A 82 -16.00 -0.71 -1.54
CA VAL A 82 -16.29 0.42 -0.63
C VAL A 82 -16.77 -0.06 0.75
N ILE A 83 -17.44 -1.21 0.82
CA ILE A 83 -17.93 -1.76 2.09
C ILE A 83 -17.09 -2.98 2.47
N PRO A 84 -16.20 -2.87 3.48
CA PRO A 84 -15.35 -3.98 3.87
C PRO A 84 -16.17 -5.12 4.47
N PHE A 85 -15.67 -6.36 4.34
CA PHE A 85 -16.23 -7.59 4.91
C PHE A 85 -17.64 -7.98 4.44
N ARG A 86 -18.09 -7.42 3.30
CA ARG A 86 -19.38 -7.76 2.70
C ARG A 86 -19.36 -9.05 1.89
N SER A 87 -18.29 -9.32 1.15
CA SER A 87 -18.20 -10.48 0.27
C SER A 87 -18.35 -11.79 1.05
N SER A 88 -19.13 -12.73 0.51
CA SER A 88 -19.31 -14.07 1.07
C SER A 88 -18.12 -15.00 0.79
N TYR A 89 -17.24 -14.61 -0.13
CA TYR A 89 -16.02 -15.32 -0.47
C TYR A 89 -14.81 -14.50 -0.03
N GLY A 90 -13.83 -15.13 0.62
CA GLY A 90 -12.60 -14.43 1.03
C GLY A 90 -12.85 -13.20 1.93
N THR A 91 -13.92 -13.21 2.73
CA THR A 91 -14.46 -12.06 3.47
C THR A 91 -13.38 -11.24 4.19
N LEU A 92 -12.50 -11.92 4.94
CA LEU A 92 -11.42 -11.27 5.67
C LEU A 92 -10.39 -10.64 4.73
N ALA A 93 -9.95 -11.39 3.72
CA ALA A 93 -8.93 -10.95 2.78
C ALA A 93 -9.42 -9.73 1.98
N ILE A 94 -10.60 -9.84 1.35
CA ILE A 94 -11.22 -8.76 0.58
C ILE A 94 -11.53 -7.56 1.48
N GLY A 95 -12.11 -7.78 2.66
CA GLY A 95 -12.46 -6.69 3.57
C GLY A 95 -11.25 -5.90 4.06
N LEU A 96 -10.10 -6.54 4.30
CA LEU A 96 -8.86 -5.84 4.61
C LEU A 96 -8.34 -5.03 3.42
N GLY A 97 -8.46 -5.56 2.19
CA GLY A 97 -8.12 -4.83 0.98
C GLY A 97 -8.98 -3.57 0.80
N THR A 98 -10.29 -3.69 0.97
CA THR A 98 -11.25 -2.58 0.94
C THR A 98 -10.91 -1.53 2.00
N LEU A 99 -10.74 -1.96 3.25
CA LEU A 99 -10.41 -1.06 4.36
C LEU A 99 -9.06 -0.34 4.14
N ALA A 100 -8.08 -1.03 3.54
CA ALA A 100 -6.81 -0.40 3.17
C ALA A 100 -6.99 0.69 2.11
N VAL A 101 -7.79 0.44 1.07
CA VAL A 101 -8.11 1.43 0.03
C VAL A 101 -8.83 2.64 0.62
N ASP A 102 -9.82 2.42 1.48
CA ASP A 102 -10.55 3.51 2.16
C ASP A 102 -9.61 4.42 2.95
N ILE A 103 -8.70 3.83 3.72
CA ILE A 103 -7.70 4.59 4.49
C ILE A 103 -6.74 5.31 3.54
N LEU A 104 -6.26 4.67 2.47
CA LEU A 104 -5.34 5.29 1.51
C LEU A 104 -5.99 6.45 0.76
N ILE A 105 -7.29 6.39 0.45
CA ILE A 105 -8.06 7.50 -0.11
C ILE A 105 -8.03 8.69 0.86
N ILE A 106 -8.29 8.47 2.15
CA ILE A 106 -8.23 9.52 3.18
C ILE A 106 -6.81 10.10 3.27
N VAL A 107 -5.78 9.26 3.31
CA VAL A 107 -4.37 9.68 3.38
C VAL A 107 -3.99 10.53 2.17
N THR A 108 -4.36 10.11 0.95
CA THR A 108 -4.02 10.84 -0.29
C THR A 108 -4.80 12.15 -0.40
N ALA A 109 -6.11 12.14 -0.11
CA ALA A 109 -6.92 13.36 -0.12
C ALA A 109 -6.39 14.40 0.88
N THR A 110 -6.03 13.95 2.09
CA THR A 110 -5.49 14.83 3.12
C THR A 110 -4.08 15.32 2.79
N ALA A 111 -3.26 14.53 2.09
CA ALA A 111 -1.97 14.97 1.58
C ALA A 111 -2.11 16.08 0.52
N TRP A 112 -3.10 15.99 -0.37
CA TRP A 112 -3.41 17.05 -1.35
C TRP A 112 -3.91 18.33 -0.67
N LEU A 113 -4.73 18.17 0.38
CA LEU A 113 -5.28 19.27 1.16
C LEU A 113 -4.36 19.76 2.28
N LYS A 114 -3.11 19.29 2.38
CA LYS A 114 -2.20 19.57 3.50
C LYS A 114 -2.03 21.06 3.83
N ARG A 115 -2.13 21.94 2.82
CA ARG A 115 -2.01 23.40 2.96
C ARG A 115 -3.25 24.06 3.59
N ARG A 116 -4.38 23.36 3.65
CA ARG A 116 -5.68 23.86 4.15
C ARG A 116 -6.05 23.29 5.52
N MET A 117 -5.14 22.60 6.20
CA MET A 117 -5.42 21.95 7.49
C MET A 117 -4.29 22.15 8.50
N PRO A 118 -4.56 22.01 9.81
CA PRO A 118 -3.53 22.06 10.83
C PRO A 118 -2.46 20.99 10.61
N GLY A 119 -1.19 21.37 10.69
CA GLY A 119 -0.08 20.44 10.45
C GLY A 119 -0.05 19.24 11.42
N ALA A 120 -0.60 19.39 12.63
CA ALA A 120 -0.74 18.27 13.57
C ALA A 120 -1.76 17.22 13.08
N LEU A 121 -2.93 17.68 12.60
CA LEU A 121 -3.98 16.81 12.05
C LEU A 121 -3.46 16.07 10.82
N TRP A 122 -2.83 16.78 9.89
CA TRP A 122 -2.24 16.16 8.70
C TRP A 122 -1.23 15.07 9.06
N LYS A 123 -0.32 15.32 10.00
CA LYS A 123 0.66 14.32 10.45
C LYS A 123 0.00 13.08 11.05
N TRP A 124 -1.10 13.24 11.80
CA TRP A 124 -1.82 12.10 12.38
C TRP A 124 -2.51 11.28 11.30
N LEU A 125 -3.25 11.93 10.39
CA LEU A 125 -3.91 11.27 9.26
C LEU A 125 -2.91 10.58 8.34
N HIS A 126 -1.77 11.23 8.05
CA HIS A 126 -0.74 10.65 7.20
C HIS A 126 -0.09 9.39 7.79
N ARG A 127 -0.07 9.24 9.13
CA ARG A 127 0.40 8.00 9.78
C ARG A 127 -0.55 6.83 9.59
N LEU A 128 -1.81 7.06 9.22
CA LEU A 128 -2.72 5.96 8.88
C LEU A 128 -2.22 5.13 7.68
N ALA A 129 -1.31 5.68 6.86
CA ALA A 129 -0.65 4.95 5.78
C ALA A 129 0.07 3.69 6.27
N TYR A 130 0.64 3.69 7.48
CA TYR A 130 1.29 2.49 8.04
C TYR A 130 0.27 1.39 8.38
N ILE A 131 -0.90 1.78 8.89
CA ILE A 131 -2.00 0.86 9.19
C ILE A 131 -2.55 0.29 7.88
N ALA A 132 -2.80 1.17 6.90
CA ALA A 132 -3.27 0.76 5.57
C ALA A 132 -2.30 -0.22 4.92
N PHE A 133 -0.99 0.03 4.97
CA PHE A 133 0.00 -0.90 4.42
C PHE A 133 0.01 -2.24 5.16
N GLY A 134 -0.18 -2.25 6.48
CA GLY A 134 -0.40 -3.48 7.25
C GLY A 134 -1.60 -4.28 6.72
N PHE A 135 -2.71 -3.61 6.44
CA PHE A 135 -3.88 -4.25 5.83
C PHE A 135 -3.62 -4.71 4.40
N VAL A 136 -2.92 -3.93 3.57
CA VAL A 136 -2.51 -4.36 2.22
C VAL A 136 -1.65 -5.63 2.29
N PHE A 137 -0.71 -5.71 3.23
CA PHE A 137 0.16 -6.86 3.40
C PHE A 137 -0.60 -8.11 3.81
N VAL A 138 -1.47 -8.00 4.83
CA VAL A 138 -2.30 -9.13 5.27
C VAL A 138 -3.30 -9.54 4.18
N HIS A 139 -3.91 -8.58 3.49
CA HIS A 139 -4.73 -8.82 2.31
C HIS A 139 -3.97 -9.62 1.25
N ALA A 140 -2.74 -9.22 0.90
CA ALA A 140 -1.93 -9.91 -0.09
C ALA A 140 -1.63 -11.37 0.31
N ILE A 141 -1.26 -11.60 1.57
CA ILE A 141 -1.00 -12.96 2.09
C ILE A 141 -2.25 -13.83 2.02
N LEU A 142 -3.41 -13.30 2.42
CA LEU A 142 -4.64 -14.07 2.49
C LEU A 142 -5.31 -14.29 1.12
N SER A 143 -5.10 -13.38 0.16
CA SER A 143 -5.80 -13.39 -1.12
C SER A 143 -5.08 -14.17 -2.22
N GLY A 144 -3.77 -14.39 -2.08
CA GLY A 144 -2.91 -14.70 -3.21
C GLY A 144 -2.20 -16.04 -3.15
N THR A 145 -2.13 -16.71 -4.29
CA THR A 145 -1.12 -17.75 -4.55
C THR A 145 0.23 -17.17 -4.95
N ASP A 146 0.35 -15.84 -5.12
CA ASP A 146 1.59 -15.18 -5.57
C ASP A 146 2.78 -15.45 -4.64
N PHE A 147 2.52 -15.70 -3.37
CA PHE A 147 3.56 -15.99 -2.37
C PHE A 147 4.22 -17.37 -2.56
N SER A 148 3.70 -18.23 -3.45
CA SER A 148 4.43 -19.44 -3.86
C SER A 148 5.64 -19.12 -4.74
N ASP A 149 5.66 -17.95 -5.38
CA ASP A 149 6.84 -17.47 -6.09
C ASP A 149 7.88 -16.93 -5.07
N PRO A 150 9.11 -17.48 -5.05
CA PRO A 150 10.11 -17.09 -4.06
C PRO A 150 10.52 -15.61 -4.15
N ILE A 151 10.49 -15.01 -5.34
CA ILE A 151 10.89 -13.62 -5.55
C ILE A 151 9.81 -12.70 -5.00
N VAL A 152 8.54 -12.97 -5.34
CA VAL A 152 7.41 -12.20 -4.81
C VAL A 152 7.36 -12.29 -3.28
N SER A 153 7.55 -13.49 -2.74
CA SER A 153 7.59 -13.70 -1.29
C SER A 153 8.73 -12.94 -0.63
N ALA A 154 9.95 -13.01 -1.17
CA ALA A 154 11.10 -12.29 -0.63
C ALA A 154 10.88 -10.77 -0.62
N ILE A 155 10.38 -10.20 -1.72
CA ILE A 155 10.12 -8.75 -1.83
C ILE A 155 9.04 -8.31 -0.83
N THR A 156 7.92 -9.04 -0.77
CA THR A 156 6.79 -8.67 0.08
C THR A 156 7.13 -8.75 1.56
N TRP A 157 7.71 -9.87 2.02
CA TRP A 157 8.11 -10.06 3.41
C TRP A 157 9.23 -9.12 3.85
N SER A 158 10.25 -8.90 3.02
CA SER A 158 11.34 -7.97 3.36
C SER A 158 10.85 -6.53 3.48
N ALA A 159 9.98 -6.07 2.58
CA ALA A 159 9.35 -4.76 2.67
C ALA A 159 8.52 -4.61 3.95
N ALA A 160 7.68 -5.61 4.27
CA ALA A 160 6.86 -5.60 5.47
C ALA A 160 7.70 -5.61 6.75
N ALA A 161 8.72 -6.48 6.82
CA ALA A 161 9.64 -6.56 7.96
C ALA A 161 10.41 -5.24 8.15
N MET A 162 10.95 -4.66 7.08
CA MET A 162 11.66 -3.39 7.13
C MET A 162 10.76 -2.26 7.63
N LEU A 163 9.55 -2.15 7.11
CA LEU A 163 8.59 -1.13 7.53
C LEU A 163 8.12 -1.32 8.97
N LEU A 164 7.92 -2.56 9.40
CA LEU A 164 7.56 -2.88 10.79
C LEU A 164 8.69 -2.47 11.74
N VAL A 165 9.92 -2.90 11.47
CA VAL A 165 11.10 -2.60 12.32
C VAL A 165 11.33 -1.09 12.38
N LEU A 166 11.38 -0.41 11.23
CA LEU A 166 11.59 1.04 11.19
C LEU A 166 10.44 1.81 11.83
N GLY A 167 9.19 1.37 11.60
CA GLY A 167 7.99 1.98 12.18
C GLY A 167 7.97 1.86 13.71
N LEU A 168 8.25 0.68 14.25
CA LEU A 168 8.36 0.45 15.69
C LEU A 168 9.52 1.23 16.29
N ALA A 169 10.69 1.21 15.66
CA ALA A 169 11.85 1.95 16.14
C ALA A 169 11.56 3.46 16.22
N ARG A 170 10.84 4.01 15.24
CA ARG A 170 10.39 5.41 15.27
C ARG A 170 9.33 5.69 16.34
N ALA A 171 8.43 4.76 16.60
CA ALA A 171 7.40 4.91 17.62
C ALA A 171 8.00 4.94 19.03
N VAL A 172 9.03 4.13 19.28
CA VAL A 172 9.72 4.02 20.58
C VAL A 172 10.76 5.12 20.78
N TRP A 173 11.67 5.33 19.81
CA TRP A 173 12.84 6.22 19.98
C TRP A 173 12.72 7.57 19.26
N GLY A 174 11.60 7.83 18.57
CA GLY A 174 11.40 9.10 17.87
C GLY A 174 12.28 9.25 16.63
N ARG A 175 13.28 10.14 16.67
CA ARG A 175 14.21 10.35 15.54
C ARG A 175 15.45 9.49 15.77
N LEU A 176 15.62 8.46 14.95
CA LEU A 176 16.77 7.55 15.06
C LEU A 176 18.07 8.31 14.68
N PRO A 177 19.07 8.38 15.59
CA PRO A 177 20.38 8.93 15.30
C PRO A 177 21.14 8.02 14.32
N ALA A 178 22.14 8.58 13.64
CA ALA A 178 23.04 7.85 12.76
C ALA A 178 23.93 6.88 13.55
#